data_AF-B7C9Q6-F1
#
_entry.id   AF-B7C9Q6-F1
#
_cell.length_a   1.000
_cell.length_b   1.000
_cell.length_c   1.000
_cell.angle_alpha   90.00
_cell.angle_beta   90.00
_cell.angle_gamma   90.00
#
_symmetry.space_group_name_H-M   'P 1'
#
loop_
_entity.id
_entity.type
_entity.pdbx_description
1 polymer ?
#
loop_
_entity_poly.entity_id
_entity_poly.type
_entity_poly.pdbx_seq_one_letter_code
_entity_poly.pdbx_strand_id
1 'polypeptide(L)'
;MLLKNEFKFLFSKRNILALILVLIGVLSVYFFKYNTEYEQYASNQIMYYYETLNEENQRINILPKEKLNAFFREDSIYCQKLLSDWKNDEDAKTIAKDMYDRDQNILKYIDSGMDLSNFKSILQNNKQDLKKRIQMEKTYIENEYYDFVYQNKPTGCYLMVQFLKGNNLFFYLFMILILVWNVDIWSKDLENNTFRYLFTIGKSRKYVYILRALLHILITVFFSILFFVVLYLIGYINCGSGIELLIGTTPVIIYLSHHILSVLGWVLFSASCIQCLSLLTKNKGMSLMLTGLLFVFMYTYLHIETLWAYTSLFFIGAICIQFISCLYLERLDLG
;
A
#
# COMPACT_ATOMS: atom_id res chain seq x y z
N MET A 1 33.13 -11.15 20.80
CA MET A 1 32.25 -11.44 21.96
C MET A 1 31.00 -10.56 21.96
N LEU A 2 31.13 -9.23 21.84
CA LEU A 2 29.98 -8.29 21.82
C LEU A 2 28.96 -8.59 20.72
N LEU A 3 29.42 -8.73 19.46
CA LEU A 3 28.55 -9.02 18.30
C LEU A 3 27.73 -10.30 18.51
N LYS A 4 28.39 -11.39 18.96
CA LYS A 4 27.74 -12.69 19.25
C LYS A 4 26.70 -12.58 20.37
N ASN A 5 26.95 -11.76 21.38
CA ASN A 5 26.01 -11.53 22.48
C ASN A 5 24.83 -10.66 22.05
N GLU A 6 25.05 -9.63 21.23
CA GLU A 6 23.98 -8.82 20.64
C GLU A 6 23.10 -9.66 19.74
N PHE A 7 23.67 -10.46 18.83
CA PHE A 7 22.92 -11.42 18.01
C PHE A 7 22.12 -12.40 18.88
N LYS A 8 22.73 -12.98 19.92
CA LYS A 8 22.02 -13.86 20.84
C LYS A 8 20.88 -13.13 21.55
N PHE A 9 21.08 -11.89 22.01
CA PHE A 9 20.07 -11.12 22.71
C PHE A 9 18.89 -10.73 21.81
N LEU A 10 19.20 -10.25 20.61
CA LEU A 10 18.26 -9.97 19.52
C LEU A 10 17.37 -11.17 19.21
N PHE A 11 17.98 -12.34 18.94
CA PHE A 11 17.27 -13.57 18.58
C PHE A 11 16.73 -14.37 19.77
N SER A 12 17.11 -14.04 21.01
CA SER A 12 16.65 -14.76 22.22
C SER A 12 15.24 -14.39 22.68
N LYS A 13 14.65 -13.30 22.17
CA LYS A 13 13.37 -12.80 22.65
C LYS A 13 12.22 -13.35 21.80
N ARG A 14 11.18 -13.85 22.46
CA ARG A 14 9.85 -14.21 21.91
C ARG A 14 9.30 -13.20 20.88
N ASN A 15 9.78 -11.96 20.93
CA ASN A 15 9.35 -10.84 20.12
C ASN A 15 9.71 -10.97 18.63
N ILE A 16 10.81 -11.63 18.25
CA ILE A 16 11.11 -11.87 16.81
C ILE A 16 10.16 -12.91 16.23
N LEU A 17 9.93 -14.02 16.95
CA LEU A 17 8.97 -15.04 16.52
C LEU A 17 7.56 -14.45 16.43
N ALA A 18 7.15 -13.65 17.43
CA ALA A 18 5.87 -12.95 17.42
C ALA A 18 5.75 -11.99 16.22
N LEU A 19 6.80 -11.22 15.92
CA LEU A 19 6.80 -10.34 14.74
C LEU A 19 6.65 -11.13 13.44
N ILE A 20 7.41 -12.21 13.28
CA ILE A 20 7.32 -13.07 12.09
C ILE A 20 5.89 -13.63 11.95
N LEU A 21 5.30 -14.14 13.03
CA LEU A 21 3.92 -14.67 13.01
C LEU A 21 2.89 -13.59 12.65
N VAL A 22 3.04 -12.38 13.19
CA VAL A 22 2.14 -11.26 12.88
C VAL A 22 2.31 -10.81 11.43
N LEU A 23 3.54 -10.71 10.93
CA LEU A 23 3.80 -10.37 9.52
C LEU A 23 3.23 -11.42 8.57
N ILE A 24 3.38 -12.71 8.88
CA ILE A 24 2.75 -13.80 8.13
C ILE A 24 1.24 -13.65 8.16
N GLY A 25 0.63 -13.39 9.33
CA GLY A 25 -0.81 -13.18 9.46
C GLY A 25 -1.32 -12.02 8.60
N VAL A 26 -0.63 -10.87 8.62
CA VAL A 26 -0.96 -9.70 7.79
C VAL A 26 -0.86 -10.05 6.30
N LEU A 27 0.19 -10.76 5.88
CA LEU A 27 0.35 -11.21 4.50
C LEU A 27 -0.73 -12.18 4.06
N SER A 28 -1.07 -13.16 4.90
CA SER A 28 -2.12 -14.15 4.62
C SER A 28 -3.49 -13.49 4.48
N VAL A 29 -3.85 -12.56 5.38
CA VAL A 29 -5.12 -11.83 5.29
C VAL A 29 -5.16 -10.93 4.05
N TYR A 30 -4.06 -10.24 3.74
CA TYR A 30 -3.97 -9.39 2.55
C TYR A 30 -4.16 -10.21 1.26
N PHE A 31 -3.46 -11.34 1.16
CA PHE A 31 -3.57 -12.24 0.02
C PHE A 31 -4.97 -12.85 -0.11
N PHE A 32 -5.53 -13.35 1.00
CA PHE A 32 -6.86 -13.94 1.01
C PHE A 32 -7.92 -12.93 0.57
N LYS A 33 -7.88 -11.71 1.13
CA LYS A 33 -8.78 -10.62 0.74
C LYS A 33 -8.73 -10.41 -0.77
N TYR A 34 -7.54 -10.25 -1.33
CA TYR A 34 -7.41 -9.94 -2.76
C TYR A 34 -7.85 -11.11 -3.65
N ASN A 35 -7.54 -12.35 -3.25
CA ASN A 35 -7.97 -13.53 -3.99
C ASN A 35 -9.50 -13.66 -4.01
N THR A 36 -10.16 -13.39 -2.88
CA THR A 36 -11.63 -13.37 -2.82
C THR A 36 -12.23 -12.27 -3.69
N GLU A 37 -11.65 -11.06 -3.70
CA GLU A 37 -12.10 -9.98 -4.58
C GLU A 37 -11.98 -10.38 -6.06
N TYR A 38 -10.84 -10.97 -6.46
CA TYR A 38 -10.60 -11.46 -7.82
C TYR A 38 -11.61 -12.55 -8.22
N GLU A 39 -11.84 -13.56 -7.38
CA GLU A 39 -12.79 -14.66 -7.65
C GLU A 39 -14.24 -14.17 -7.79
N GLN A 40 -14.63 -13.13 -7.04
CA GLN A 40 -15.98 -12.59 -7.05
C GLN A 40 -16.21 -11.53 -8.13
N TYR A 41 -15.15 -11.03 -8.78
CA TYR A 41 -15.23 -9.87 -9.66
C TYR A 41 -16.27 -10.03 -10.78
N ALA A 42 -16.20 -11.12 -11.56
CA ALA A 42 -17.13 -11.36 -12.67
C ALA A 42 -18.58 -11.49 -12.20
N SER A 43 -18.79 -12.21 -11.08
CA SER A 43 -20.12 -12.37 -10.49
C SER A 43 -20.69 -11.02 -10.01
N ASN A 44 -19.85 -10.15 -9.44
CA ASN A 44 -20.24 -8.81 -9.01
C ASN A 44 -20.59 -7.91 -10.21
N GLN A 45 -19.84 -7.98 -11.32
CA GLN A 45 -20.19 -7.25 -12.54
C GLN A 45 -21.52 -7.71 -13.12
N ILE A 46 -21.75 -9.03 -13.17
CA ILE A 46 -23.03 -9.61 -13.61
C ILE A 46 -24.18 -9.08 -12.72
N MET A 47 -24.02 -9.11 -11.40
CA MET A 47 -25.02 -8.62 -10.46
C MET A 47 -25.31 -7.12 -10.66
N TYR A 48 -24.26 -6.31 -10.83
CA TYR A 48 -24.37 -4.87 -11.07
C TYR A 48 -25.21 -4.55 -12.31
N TYR A 49 -24.97 -5.23 -13.44
CA TYR A 49 -25.77 -5.02 -14.65
C TYR A 49 -27.21 -5.52 -14.51
N TYR A 50 -27.44 -6.60 -13.77
CA TYR A 50 -28.79 -7.07 -13.44
C TYR A 50 -29.58 -6.04 -12.62
N GLU A 51 -28.97 -5.49 -11.57
CA GLU A 51 -29.58 -4.44 -10.75
C GLU A 51 -29.87 -3.19 -11.56
N THR A 52 -28.92 -2.77 -12.41
CA THR A 52 -29.08 -1.62 -13.31
C THR A 52 -30.28 -1.80 -14.24
N LEU A 53 -30.38 -2.96 -14.92
CA LEU A 53 -31.50 -3.27 -15.80
C LEU A 53 -32.85 -3.27 -15.07
N ASN A 54 -32.89 -3.78 -13.84
CA ASN A 54 -34.12 -3.78 -13.03
C ASN A 54 -34.54 -2.35 -12.64
N GLU A 55 -33.60 -1.52 -12.21
CA GLU A 55 -33.86 -0.11 -11.88
C GLU A 55 -34.35 0.68 -13.10
N GLU A 56 -33.72 0.49 -14.25
CA GLU A 56 -34.08 1.18 -15.50
C GLU A 56 -35.48 0.80 -15.97
N ASN A 57 -35.82 -0.48 -15.94
CA ASN A 57 -37.16 -0.96 -16.30
C ASN A 57 -38.25 -0.36 -15.41
N GLN A 58 -38.00 -0.23 -14.10
CA GLN A 58 -38.93 0.46 -13.20
C GLN A 58 -39.09 1.93 -13.57
N ARG A 59 -37.99 2.61 -13.93
CA ARG A 59 -37.97 4.04 -14.28
C ARG A 59 -38.70 4.35 -15.58
N ILE A 60 -38.53 3.54 -16.62
CA ILE A 60 -39.23 3.67 -17.91
C ILE A 60 -40.75 3.69 -17.70
N ASN A 61 -41.25 2.90 -16.75
CA ASN A 61 -42.69 2.79 -16.47
C ASN A 61 -43.27 3.99 -15.71
N ILE A 62 -42.44 4.84 -15.09
CA ILE A 62 -42.88 5.91 -14.17
C ILE A 62 -42.61 7.31 -14.74
N LEU A 63 -41.57 7.49 -15.56
CA LEU A 63 -41.11 8.81 -16.00
C LEU A 63 -41.76 9.25 -17.33
N PRO A 64 -42.48 10.39 -17.37
CA PRO A 64 -43.10 10.89 -18.60
C PRO A 64 -42.15 11.85 -19.33
N LYS A 65 -41.21 11.33 -20.14
CA LYS A 65 -40.38 12.11 -21.08
C LYS A 65 -39.86 11.20 -22.19
N GLU A 66 -40.30 11.37 -23.43
CA GLU A 66 -39.87 10.56 -24.58
C GLU A 66 -38.34 10.46 -24.70
N LYS A 67 -37.62 11.56 -24.49
CA LYS A 67 -36.15 11.61 -24.54
C LYS A 67 -35.49 10.80 -23.42
N LEU A 68 -36.07 10.80 -22.21
CA LEU A 68 -35.54 10.06 -21.06
C LEU A 68 -35.85 8.56 -21.18
N ASN A 69 -37.02 8.22 -21.72
CA ASN A 69 -37.38 6.84 -22.02
C ASN A 69 -36.53 6.27 -23.17
N ALA A 70 -36.20 7.08 -24.17
CA ALA A 70 -35.25 6.71 -25.22
C ALA A 70 -33.85 6.43 -24.64
N PHE A 71 -33.35 7.30 -23.76
CA PHE A 71 -32.09 7.09 -23.06
C PHE A 71 -32.05 5.76 -22.30
N PHE A 72 -33.01 5.49 -21.42
CA PHE A 72 -33.02 4.24 -20.63
C PHE A 72 -33.20 3.00 -21.50
N ARG A 73 -33.95 3.09 -22.61
CA ARG A 73 -34.02 1.96 -23.57
C ARG A 73 -32.67 1.69 -24.20
N GLU A 74 -31.96 2.73 -24.66
CA GLU A 74 -30.62 2.56 -25.24
C GLU A 74 -29.61 2.07 -24.20
N ASP A 75 -29.60 2.62 -22.98
CA ASP A 75 -28.68 2.16 -21.92
C ASP A 75 -28.94 0.70 -21.56
N SER A 76 -30.21 0.29 -21.50
CA SER A 76 -30.57 -1.12 -21.23
C SER A 76 -30.04 -2.09 -22.30
N ILE A 77 -29.95 -1.66 -23.57
CA ILE A 77 -29.36 -2.48 -24.65
C ILE A 77 -27.86 -2.66 -24.40
N TYR A 78 -27.16 -1.60 -24.02
CA TYR A 78 -25.74 -1.69 -23.64
C TYR A 78 -25.54 -2.59 -22.41
N CYS A 79 -26.35 -2.43 -21.36
CA CYS A 79 -26.27 -3.28 -20.16
C CYS A 79 -26.57 -4.75 -20.46
N GLN A 80 -27.54 -5.06 -21.34
CA GLN A 80 -27.81 -6.43 -21.78
C GLN A 80 -26.65 -7.03 -22.56
N LYS A 81 -26.02 -6.23 -23.43
CA LYS A 81 -24.83 -6.66 -24.17
C LYS A 81 -23.70 -6.98 -23.21
N LEU A 82 -23.35 -6.06 -22.32
CA LEU A 82 -22.30 -6.25 -21.32
C LEU A 82 -22.59 -7.46 -20.42
N LEU A 83 -23.83 -7.64 -19.96
CA LEU A 83 -24.23 -8.83 -19.21
C LEU A 83 -24.01 -10.12 -19.99
N SER A 84 -24.32 -10.13 -21.29
CA SER A 84 -24.07 -11.27 -22.18
C SER A 84 -22.57 -11.52 -22.32
N ASP A 85 -21.79 -10.47 -22.58
CA ASP A 85 -20.34 -10.58 -22.77
C ASP A 85 -19.66 -11.15 -21.52
N TRP A 86 -20.07 -10.68 -20.34
CA TRP A 86 -19.60 -11.19 -19.04
C TRP A 86 -20.00 -12.64 -18.76
N LYS A 87 -21.18 -13.08 -19.19
CA LYS A 87 -21.64 -14.47 -18.99
C LYS A 87 -20.99 -15.46 -19.93
N ASN A 88 -20.59 -15.00 -21.11
CA ASN A 88 -20.02 -15.83 -22.15
C ASN A 88 -18.48 -15.80 -22.14
N ASP A 89 -17.87 -15.15 -21.15
CA ASP A 89 -16.41 -14.95 -21.05
C ASP A 89 -15.82 -14.36 -22.34
N GLU A 90 -16.48 -13.33 -22.91
CA GLU A 90 -16.00 -12.64 -24.11
C GLU A 90 -14.63 -11.99 -23.89
N ASP A 91 -13.93 -11.74 -24.99
CA ASP A 91 -12.59 -11.15 -24.93
C ASP A 91 -12.59 -9.76 -24.26
N ALA A 92 -11.55 -9.48 -23.49
CA ALA A 92 -11.42 -8.25 -22.72
C ALA A 92 -11.51 -6.99 -23.60
N LYS A 93 -11.00 -7.05 -24.84
CA LYS A 93 -11.07 -5.94 -25.80
C LYS A 93 -12.51 -5.64 -26.20
N THR A 94 -13.32 -6.67 -26.39
CA THR A 94 -14.74 -6.54 -26.74
C THR A 94 -15.50 -5.88 -25.60
N ILE A 95 -15.38 -6.42 -24.38
CA ILE A 95 -16.05 -5.87 -23.20
C ILE A 95 -15.59 -4.43 -22.94
N ALA A 96 -14.29 -4.14 -23.03
CA ALA A 96 -13.74 -2.79 -22.88
C ALA A 96 -14.37 -1.79 -23.84
N LYS A 97 -14.49 -2.18 -25.10
CA LYS A 97 -15.10 -1.33 -26.13
C LYS A 97 -16.58 -1.08 -25.84
N ASP A 98 -17.30 -2.11 -25.42
CA ASP A 98 -18.73 -1.99 -25.12
C ASP A 98 -19.00 -1.15 -23.87
N MET A 99 -18.13 -1.20 -22.86
CA MET A 99 -18.14 -0.30 -21.71
C MET A 99 -17.91 1.15 -22.15
N TYR A 100 -16.90 1.38 -22.97
CA TYR A 100 -16.56 2.70 -23.49
C TYR A 100 -17.67 3.30 -24.36
N ASP A 101 -18.26 2.50 -25.26
CA ASP A 101 -19.35 2.93 -26.14
C ASP A 101 -20.59 3.31 -25.34
N ARG A 102 -20.91 2.56 -24.26
CA ARG A 102 -21.98 2.89 -23.32
C ARG A 102 -21.75 4.26 -22.67
N ASP A 103 -20.57 4.48 -22.11
CA ASP A 103 -20.23 5.72 -21.41
C ASP A 103 -20.23 6.94 -22.34
N GLN A 104 -19.73 6.78 -23.57
CA GLN A 104 -19.85 7.80 -24.62
C GLN A 104 -21.30 8.14 -24.93
N ASN A 105 -22.18 7.13 -25.00
CA ASN A 105 -23.60 7.36 -25.21
C ASN A 105 -24.23 8.14 -24.05
N ILE A 106 -23.90 7.77 -22.79
CA ILE A 106 -24.35 8.51 -21.60
C ILE A 106 -23.90 9.98 -21.70
N LEU A 107 -22.64 10.25 -22.03
CA LEU A 107 -22.11 11.60 -22.15
C LEU A 107 -22.83 12.40 -23.25
N LYS A 108 -23.10 11.79 -24.40
CA LYS A 108 -23.85 12.39 -25.52
C LYS A 108 -25.23 12.88 -25.07
N TYR A 109 -25.97 12.10 -24.27
CA TYR A 109 -27.27 12.52 -23.76
C TYR A 109 -27.15 13.72 -22.81
N ILE A 110 -26.16 13.71 -21.91
CA ILE A 110 -25.90 14.83 -21.00
C ILE A 110 -25.56 16.10 -21.79
N ASP A 111 -24.70 15.99 -22.81
CA ASP A 111 -24.30 17.12 -23.65
C ASP A 111 -25.47 17.64 -24.52
N SER A 112 -26.47 16.80 -24.80
CA SER A 112 -27.73 17.20 -25.45
C SER A 112 -28.72 17.96 -24.52
N GLY A 113 -28.30 18.29 -23.30
CA GLY A 113 -29.11 18.99 -22.30
C GLY A 113 -29.96 18.10 -21.41
N MET A 114 -29.70 16.78 -21.38
CA MET A 114 -30.37 15.88 -20.44
C MET A 114 -29.73 16.00 -19.04
N ASP A 115 -30.55 16.26 -18.03
CA ASP A 115 -30.10 16.24 -16.65
C ASP A 115 -30.14 14.82 -16.09
N LEU A 116 -28.95 14.23 -15.93
CA LEU A 116 -28.76 12.92 -15.31
C LEU A 116 -28.17 13.01 -13.88
N SER A 117 -28.11 14.21 -13.28
CA SER A 117 -27.46 14.44 -11.98
C SER A 117 -28.02 13.58 -10.84
N ASN A 118 -29.31 13.21 -10.93
CA ASN A 118 -29.98 12.33 -9.95
C ASN A 118 -29.62 10.84 -10.12
N PHE A 119 -28.97 10.45 -11.22
CA PHE A 119 -28.62 9.06 -11.51
C PHE A 119 -27.15 8.76 -11.20
N LYS A 120 -26.81 8.84 -9.91
CA LYS A 120 -25.44 8.67 -9.42
C LYS A 120 -24.83 7.30 -9.74
N SER A 121 -25.63 6.24 -9.85
CA SER A 121 -25.17 4.91 -10.24
C SER A 121 -24.59 4.89 -11.67
N ILE A 122 -25.30 5.53 -12.61
CA ILE A 122 -24.88 5.65 -14.02
C ILE A 122 -23.64 6.54 -14.16
N LEU A 123 -23.64 7.68 -13.46
CA LEU A 123 -22.55 8.66 -13.56
C LEU A 123 -21.32 8.31 -12.73
N GLN A 124 -21.42 7.39 -11.76
CA GLN A 124 -20.48 7.24 -10.65
C GLN A 124 -20.24 8.59 -9.94
N ASN A 125 -21.31 9.12 -9.35
CA ASN A 125 -21.43 10.41 -8.65
C ASN A 125 -21.77 11.63 -9.52
N ASN A 126 -20.98 11.97 -10.55
CA ASN A 126 -21.18 13.20 -11.32
C ASN A 126 -20.63 13.14 -12.75
N LYS A 127 -20.93 14.17 -13.55
CA LYS A 127 -20.49 14.30 -14.96
C LYS A 127 -18.96 14.32 -15.12
N GLN A 128 -18.22 14.89 -14.17
CA GLN A 128 -16.76 14.94 -14.25
C GLN A 128 -16.14 13.55 -14.09
N ASP A 129 -16.71 12.72 -13.22
CA ASP A 129 -16.26 11.34 -13.02
C ASP A 129 -16.51 10.48 -14.26
N LEU A 130 -17.66 10.63 -14.92
CA LEU A 130 -17.92 10.03 -16.24
C LEU A 130 -16.86 10.45 -17.28
N LYS A 131 -16.53 11.75 -17.37
CA LYS A 131 -15.49 12.22 -18.30
C LYS A 131 -14.12 11.64 -18.01
N LYS A 132 -13.75 11.50 -16.73
CA LYS A 132 -12.48 10.86 -16.34
C LYS A 132 -12.47 9.38 -16.69
N ARG A 133 -13.58 8.67 -16.45
CA ARG A 133 -13.74 7.26 -16.80
C ARG A 133 -13.58 7.03 -18.30
N ILE A 134 -14.30 7.79 -19.11
CA ILE A 134 -14.18 7.80 -20.59
C ILE A 134 -12.73 8.06 -21.04
N GLN A 135 -12.06 9.06 -20.45
CA GLN A 135 -10.69 9.39 -20.80
C GLN A 135 -9.73 8.25 -20.45
N MET A 136 -9.92 7.61 -19.29
CA MET A 136 -9.14 6.47 -18.84
C MET A 136 -9.35 5.27 -19.77
N GLU A 137 -10.60 4.89 -20.04
CA GLU A 137 -10.96 3.79 -20.93
C GLU A 137 -10.38 3.98 -22.33
N LYS A 138 -10.51 5.20 -22.89
CA LYS A 138 -9.92 5.54 -24.19
C LYS A 138 -8.41 5.30 -24.19
N THR A 139 -7.69 5.88 -23.23
CA THR A 139 -6.24 5.72 -23.13
C THR A 139 -5.86 4.25 -22.92
N TYR A 140 -6.63 3.48 -22.16
CA TYR A 140 -6.34 2.08 -21.88
C TYR A 140 -6.56 1.22 -23.13
N ILE A 141 -7.67 1.40 -23.84
CA ILE A 141 -7.96 0.71 -25.11
C ILE A 141 -6.92 1.05 -26.18
N GLU A 142 -6.52 2.32 -26.31
CA GLU A 142 -5.50 2.77 -27.28
C GLU A 142 -4.12 2.13 -27.06
N ASN A 143 -3.79 1.80 -25.80
CA ASN A 143 -2.55 1.11 -25.43
C ASN A 143 -2.73 -0.41 -25.26
N GLU A 144 -3.88 -0.96 -25.63
CA GLU A 144 -4.24 -2.38 -25.48
C GLU A 144 -4.14 -2.90 -24.03
N TYR A 145 -4.40 -2.03 -23.05
CA TYR A 145 -4.52 -2.38 -21.64
C TYR A 145 -5.99 -2.60 -21.27
N TYR A 146 -6.35 -3.82 -20.86
CA TYR A 146 -7.73 -4.19 -20.54
C TYR A 146 -7.93 -4.61 -19.08
N ASP A 147 -6.96 -4.33 -18.22
CA ASP A 147 -6.96 -4.63 -16.76
C ASP A 147 -8.10 -3.94 -15.98
N PHE A 148 -8.82 -3.02 -16.61
CA PHE A 148 -10.02 -2.39 -16.02
C PHE A 148 -11.28 -3.21 -16.26
N VAL A 149 -11.26 -4.09 -17.28
CA VAL A 149 -12.33 -5.04 -17.55
C VAL A 149 -12.24 -6.15 -16.53
N TYR A 150 -11.09 -6.82 -16.40
CA TYR A 150 -10.90 -7.91 -15.46
C TYR A 150 -9.99 -7.47 -14.31
N GLN A 151 -10.36 -7.79 -13.07
CA GLN A 151 -9.41 -7.63 -11.97
C GLN A 151 -8.15 -8.45 -12.25
N ASN A 152 -6.98 -7.84 -12.10
CA ASN A 152 -5.72 -8.54 -12.35
C ASN A 152 -5.52 -9.69 -11.36
N LYS A 153 -4.99 -10.81 -11.87
CA LYS A 153 -4.64 -11.98 -11.03
C LYS A 153 -3.69 -11.55 -9.90
N PRO A 154 -3.83 -12.12 -8.68
CA PRO A 154 -2.92 -11.86 -7.55
C PRO A 154 -1.53 -12.50 -7.74
N THR A 155 -0.86 -12.17 -8.84
CA THR A 155 0.53 -12.56 -9.14
C THR A 155 1.50 -11.87 -8.19
N GLY A 156 2.74 -12.38 -8.12
CA GLY A 156 3.78 -11.82 -7.24
C GLY A 156 4.00 -10.31 -7.44
N CYS A 157 4.28 -9.88 -8.68
CA CYS A 157 4.47 -8.47 -9.00
C CYS A 157 3.22 -7.63 -8.72
N TYR A 158 2.04 -8.15 -9.07
CA TYR A 158 0.80 -7.41 -8.90
C TYR A 158 0.49 -7.13 -7.42
N LEU A 159 0.62 -8.15 -6.55
CA LEU A 159 0.41 -7.99 -5.12
C LEU A 159 1.37 -6.96 -4.51
N MET A 160 2.63 -6.94 -4.96
CA MET A 160 3.61 -5.94 -4.52
C MET A 160 3.21 -4.52 -4.94
N VAL A 161 2.79 -4.32 -6.19
CA VAL A 161 2.34 -3.02 -6.70
C VAL A 161 1.14 -2.53 -5.90
N GLN A 162 0.12 -3.37 -5.69
CA GLN A 162 -1.05 -3.00 -4.89
C GLN A 162 -0.72 -2.80 -3.41
N PHE A 163 0.27 -3.51 -2.88
CA PHE A 163 0.70 -3.32 -1.49
C PHE A 163 1.39 -1.97 -1.30
N LEU A 164 2.27 -1.60 -2.24
CA LEU A 164 3.00 -0.34 -2.22
C LEU A 164 2.16 0.85 -2.68
N LYS A 165 0.93 0.60 -3.16
CA LYS A 165 -0.02 1.64 -3.51
C LYS A 165 -0.39 2.43 -2.27
N GLY A 166 -0.31 3.75 -2.40
CA GLY A 166 -0.24 4.70 -1.30
C GLY A 166 -1.47 4.87 -0.40
N ASN A 167 -2.43 3.96 -0.50
CA ASN A 167 -3.71 3.97 0.19
C ASN A 167 -4.07 2.59 0.79
N ASN A 168 -3.13 1.64 0.78
CA ASN A 168 -3.39 0.28 1.26
C ASN A 168 -3.31 0.19 2.79
N LEU A 169 -4.39 -0.22 3.44
CA LEU A 169 -4.43 -0.44 4.89
C LEU A 169 -3.32 -1.38 5.39
N PHE A 170 -3.04 -2.46 4.65
CA PHE A 170 -2.03 -3.45 5.05
C PHE A 170 -0.61 -2.90 5.00
N PHE A 171 -0.36 -1.92 4.13
CA PHE A 171 0.90 -1.19 4.12
C PHE A 171 1.10 -0.41 5.42
N TYR A 172 0.08 0.32 5.88
CA TYR A 172 0.18 1.06 7.14
C TYR A 172 0.34 0.14 8.34
N LEU A 173 -0.36 -0.99 8.36
CA LEU A 173 -0.17 -2.02 9.39
C LEU A 173 1.27 -2.51 9.43
N PHE A 174 1.87 -2.83 8.28
CA PHE A 174 3.29 -3.18 8.18
C PHE A 174 4.19 -2.09 8.76
N MET A 175 3.98 -0.82 8.41
CA MET A 175 4.78 0.30 8.91
C MET A 175 4.69 0.45 10.43
N ILE A 176 3.47 0.36 11.00
CA ILE A 176 3.25 0.42 12.44
C ILE A 176 3.95 -0.74 13.15
N LEU A 177 3.87 -1.96 12.60
CA LEU A 177 4.54 -3.13 13.18
C LEU A 177 6.06 -2.95 13.27
N ILE A 178 6.68 -2.43 12.20
CA ILE A 178 8.11 -2.12 12.18
C ILE A 178 8.45 -1.06 13.24
N LEU A 179 7.65 0.01 13.38
CA LEU A 179 7.88 1.05 14.40
C LEU A 179 7.79 0.50 15.82
N VAL A 180 6.71 -0.18 16.15
CA VAL A 180 6.47 -0.74 17.49
C VAL A 180 7.58 -1.71 17.87
N TRP A 181 8.01 -2.53 16.91
CA TRP A 181 9.12 -3.45 17.13
C TRP A 181 10.45 -2.73 17.39
N ASN A 182 10.78 -1.68 16.63
CA ASN A 182 11.99 -0.89 16.87
C ASN A 182 11.95 -0.19 18.23
N VAL A 183 10.79 0.35 18.65
CA VAL A 183 10.61 0.96 19.99
C VAL A 183 10.80 -0.08 21.09
N ASP A 184 10.17 -1.25 20.97
CA ASP A 184 10.27 -2.30 21.99
C ASP A 184 11.71 -2.81 22.17
N ILE A 185 12.46 -2.94 21.07
CA ILE A 185 13.86 -3.34 21.12
C ILE A 185 14.71 -2.29 21.84
N TRP A 186 14.60 -1.01 21.46
CA TRP A 186 15.51 0.05 21.95
C TRP A 186 15.16 0.58 23.33
N SER A 187 13.88 0.86 23.58
CA SER A 187 13.48 1.49 24.83
C SER A 187 13.58 0.53 26.02
N LYS A 188 13.40 -0.78 25.81
CA LYS A 188 13.45 -1.78 26.89
C LYS A 188 14.82 -1.91 27.54
N ASP A 189 15.90 -1.67 26.79
CA ASP A 189 17.26 -1.75 27.34
C ASP A 189 17.65 -0.50 28.13
N LEU A 190 17.03 0.64 27.82
CA LEU A 190 17.24 1.90 28.53
C LEU A 190 16.39 1.98 29.79
N GLU A 191 15.13 1.53 29.71
CA GLU A 191 14.20 1.48 30.84
C GLU A 191 14.69 0.54 31.96
N ASN A 192 15.28 -0.60 31.61
CA ASN A 192 15.81 -1.56 32.58
C ASN A 192 17.22 -1.21 33.10
N ASN A 193 17.79 -0.06 32.72
CA ASN A 193 19.17 0.32 32.99
C ASN A 193 20.23 -0.70 32.55
N THR A 194 19.87 -1.71 31.75
CA THR A 194 20.80 -2.73 31.26
C THR A 194 21.88 -2.13 30.37
N PHE A 195 21.60 -0.96 29.78
CA PHE A 195 22.56 -0.11 29.09
C PHE A 195 23.80 0.26 29.93
N ARG A 196 23.69 0.33 31.27
CA ARG A 196 24.85 0.61 32.15
C ARG A 196 25.90 -0.51 32.10
N TYR A 197 25.47 -1.77 32.00
CA TYR A 197 26.37 -2.93 31.89
C TYR A 197 27.11 -2.99 30.54
N LEU A 198 26.61 -2.29 29.51
CA LEU A 198 27.29 -2.19 28.22
C LEU A 198 28.51 -1.26 28.26
N PHE A 199 28.56 -0.34 29.23
CA PHE A 199 29.68 0.58 29.42
C PHE A 199 30.83 0.03 30.27
N THR A 200 30.65 -1.13 30.91
CA THR A 200 31.74 -1.79 31.64
C THR A 200 32.67 -2.59 30.73
N ILE A 201 32.38 -2.67 29.41
CA ILE A 201 33.06 -3.55 28.45
C ILE A 201 34.45 -3.01 27.99
N GLY A 202 34.99 -1.98 28.63
CA GLY A 202 36.35 -1.47 28.32
C GLY A 202 36.51 -0.92 26.89
N LYS A 203 35.39 -0.61 26.22
CA LYS A 203 35.32 0.03 24.89
C LYS A 203 34.66 1.41 25.02
N SER A 204 34.93 2.31 24.07
CA SER A 204 34.34 3.65 24.09
C SER A 204 32.82 3.59 23.93
N ARG A 205 32.10 4.47 24.64
CA ARG A 205 30.63 4.53 24.66
C ARG A 205 30.04 4.70 23.25
N LYS A 206 30.68 5.56 22.43
CA LYS A 206 30.35 5.77 21.02
C LYS A 206 30.41 4.48 20.21
N TYR A 207 31.50 3.73 20.37
CA TYR A 207 31.71 2.51 19.59
C TYR A 207 30.62 1.48 19.87
N VAL A 208 30.27 1.29 21.15
CA VAL A 208 29.20 0.38 21.54
C VAL A 208 27.84 0.83 20.99
N TYR A 209 27.51 2.12 21.11
CA TYR A 209 26.26 2.66 20.56
C TYR A 209 26.15 2.48 19.04
N ILE A 210 27.16 2.92 18.27
CA ILE A 210 27.16 2.84 16.80
C ILE A 210 27.05 1.40 16.33
N LEU A 211 27.80 0.48 16.94
CA LEU A 211 27.75 -0.92 16.55
C LEU A 211 26.33 -1.50 16.73
N ARG A 212 25.67 -1.20 17.85
CA ARG A 212 24.30 -1.65 18.10
C ARG A 212 23.29 -0.97 17.17
N ALA A 213 23.41 0.35 16.98
CA ALA A 213 22.61 1.11 16.03
C ALA A 213 22.66 0.48 14.64
N LEU A 214 23.86 0.24 14.11
CA LEU A 214 24.06 -0.37 12.79
C LEU A 214 23.50 -1.80 12.71
N LEU A 215 23.75 -2.65 13.72
CA LEU A 215 23.21 -4.01 13.75
C LEU A 215 21.68 -4.01 13.72
N HIS A 216 21.05 -3.18 14.54
CA HIS A 216 19.58 -3.08 14.57
C HIS A 216 19.01 -2.54 13.26
N ILE A 217 19.62 -1.50 12.70
CA ILE A 217 19.26 -0.94 11.40
C ILE A 217 19.34 -2.01 10.31
N LEU A 218 20.44 -2.77 10.25
CA LEU A 218 20.63 -3.86 9.29
C LEU A 218 19.56 -4.95 9.45
N ILE A 219 19.24 -5.33 10.68
CA ILE A 219 18.21 -6.33 10.97
C ILE A 219 16.82 -5.82 10.54
N THR A 220 16.48 -4.57 10.84
CA THR A 220 15.19 -3.99 10.46
C THR A 220 15.04 -3.92 8.93
N VAL A 221 16.09 -3.50 8.22
CA VAL A 221 16.10 -3.51 6.74
C VAL A 221 15.98 -4.93 6.20
N PHE A 222 16.74 -5.88 6.76
CA PHE A 222 16.69 -7.29 6.34
C PHE A 222 15.28 -7.88 6.46
N PHE A 223 14.61 -7.69 7.60
CA PHE A 223 13.23 -8.17 7.78
C PHE A 223 12.23 -7.46 6.88
N SER A 224 12.43 -6.17 6.59
CA SER A 224 11.59 -5.43 5.65
C SER A 224 11.73 -5.98 4.22
N ILE A 225 12.96 -6.27 3.78
CA ILE A 225 13.21 -6.90 2.47
C ILE A 225 12.61 -8.32 2.44
N LEU A 226 12.83 -9.11 3.49
CA LEU A 226 12.28 -10.46 3.60
C LEU A 226 10.75 -10.45 3.50
N PHE A 227 10.08 -9.47 4.12
CA PHE A 227 8.64 -9.29 4.00
C PHE A 227 8.20 -9.12 2.53
N PHE A 228 8.86 -8.24 1.78
CA PHE A 228 8.55 -8.04 0.36
C PHE A 228 8.83 -9.29 -0.48
N VAL A 229 9.90 -10.03 -0.17
CA VAL A 229 10.21 -11.30 -0.84
C VAL A 229 9.12 -12.33 -0.56
N VAL A 230 8.66 -12.48 0.68
CA VAL A 230 7.59 -13.42 1.04
C VAL A 230 6.28 -13.01 0.37
N LEU A 231 5.93 -11.72 0.38
CA LEU A 231 4.75 -11.20 -0.32
C LEU A 231 4.78 -11.58 -1.81
N TYR A 232 5.91 -11.36 -2.47
CA TYR A 232 6.10 -11.75 -3.87
C TYR A 232 5.96 -13.26 -4.07
N LEU A 233 6.59 -14.07 -3.21
CA LEU A 233 6.58 -15.53 -3.32
C LEU A 233 5.17 -16.10 -3.16
N ILE A 234 4.34 -15.54 -2.27
CA ILE A 234 2.95 -15.98 -2.09
C ILE A 234 2.17 -15.83 -3.41
N GLY A 235 2.26 -14.66 -4.06
CA GLY A 235 1.60 -14.45 -5.35
C GLY A 235 2.23 -15.28 -6.48
N TYR A 236 3.56 -15.44 -6.46
CA TYR A 236 4.30 -16.25 -7.42
C TYR A 236 3.86 -17.71 -7.42
N ILE A 237 3.74 -18.32 -6.23
CA ILE A 237 3.36 -19.72 -6.08
C ILE A 237 1.92 -19.95 -6.57
N ASN A 238 0.99 -19.02 -6.31
CA ASN A 238 -0.42 -19.23 -6.64
C ASN A 238 -0.77 -18.88 -8.09
N CYS A 239 -0.28 -17.74 -8.58
CA CYS A 239 -0.72 -17.17 -9.86
C CYS A 239 0.44 -16.87 -10.83
N GLY A 240 1.68 -17.20 -10.46
CA GLY A 240 2.87 -16.89 -11.24
C GLY A 240 3.44 -15.51 -10.97
N SER A 241 4.52 -15.17 -11.68
CA SER A 241 5.33 -13.98 -11.39
C SER A 241 4.60 -12.66 -11.66
N GLY A 242 3.83 -12.59 -12.75
CA GLY A 242 3.28 -11.34 -13.24
C GLY A 242 4.33 -10.39 -13.79
N ILE A 243 5.52 -10.89 -14.18
CA ILE A 243 6.59 -10.08 -14.79
C ILE A 243 6.15 -9.44 -16.11
N GLU A 244 5.11 -9.96 -16.76
CA GLU A 244 4.48 -9.34 -17.92
C GLU A 244 4.02 -7.90 -17.64
N LEU A 245 3.55 -7.61 -16.41
CA LEU A 245 3.29 -6.23 -15.96
C LEU A 245 4.55 -5.36 -15.99
N LEU A 246 5.73 -5.94 -15.77
CA LEU A 246 7.01 -5.23 -15.77
C LEU A 246 7.61 -5.06 -17.18
N ILE A 247 7.40 -6.02 -18.07
CA ILE A 247 7.95 -6.01 -19.44
C ILE A 247 7.17 -5.05 -20.34
N GLY A 248 5.86 -4.95 -20.16
CA GLY A 248 5.01 -4.05 -20.96
C GLY A 248 5.09 -2.57 -20.56
N THR A 249 5.69 -2.26 -19.39
CA THR A 249 5.71 -0.90 -18.85
C THR A 249 7.01 -0.62 -18.06
N THR A 250 8.01 -0.03 -18.73
CA THR A 250 9.15 0.63 -18.09
C THR A 250 8.79 1.43 -16.82
N PRO A 251 7.63 2.12 -16.72
CA PRO A 251 7.23 2.78 -15.48
C PRO A 251 6.98 1.84 -14.29
N VAL A 252 6.62 0.56 -14.44
CA VAL A 252 6.32 -0.32 -13.28
C VAL A 252 7.59 -0.83 -12.59
N ILE A 253 8.66 -1.14 -13.32
CA ILE A 253 9.97 -1.47 -12.70
C ILE A 253 10.51 -0.27 -11.94
N ILE A 254 10.46 0.90 -12.56
CA ILE A 254 10.85 2.17 -11.94
C ILE A 254 9.98 2.40 -10.71
N TYR A 255 8.66 2.30 -10.83
CA TYR A 255 7.72 2.43 -9.72
C TYR A 255 8.07 1.50 -8.55
N LEU A 256 8.22 0.20 -8.80
CA LEU A 256 8.45 -0.79 -7.76
C LEU A 256 9.78 -0.56 -7.05
N SER A 257 10.85 -0.34 -7.81
CA SER A 257 12.18 -0.05 -7.26
C SER A 257 12.19 1.25 -6.44
N HIS A 258 11.54 2.31 -6.93
CA HIS A 258 11.47 3.60 -6.24
C HIS A 258 10.65 3.50 -4.95
N HIS A 259 9.49 2.85 -4.98
CA HIS A 259 8.66 2.69 -3.79
C HIS A 259 9.31 1.81 -2.74
N ILE A 260 9.94 0.68 -3.12
CA ILE A 260 10.69 -0.15 -2.16
C ILE A 260 11.82 0.68 -1.54
N LEU A 261 12.61 1.40 -2.34
CA LEU A 261 13.71 2.22 -1.83
C LEU A 261 13.20 3.33 -0.90
N SER A 262 12.07 3.96 -1.22
CA SER A 262 11.44 4.98 -0.40
C SER A 262 11.01 4.42 0.96
N VAL A 263 10.39 3.22 0.97
CA VAL A 263 9.99 2.53 2.19
C VAL A 263 11.20 2.16 3.03
N LEU A 264 12.26 1.63 2.41
CA LEU A 264 13.50 1.32 3.12
C LEU A 264 14.16 2.58 3.71
N GLY A 265 14.21 3.68 2.95
CA GLY A 265 14.69 4.97 3.45
C GLY A 265 13.89 5.45 4.66
N TRP A 266 12.56 5.31 4.62
CA TRP A 266 11.71 5.64 5.75
C TRP A 266 11.93 4.72 6.96
N VAL A 267 12.07 3.41 6.75
CA VAL A 267 12.35 2.44 7.82
C VAL A 267 13.66 2.79 8.52
N LEU A 268 14.68 3.17 7.74
CA LEU A 268 15.98 3.61 8.26
C LEU A 268 15.89 4.91 9.07
N PHE A 269 15.16 5.90 8.55
CA PHE A 269 14.95 7.18 9.22
C PHE A 269 14.20 7.00 10.54
N SER A 270 13.08 6.27 10.52
CA SER A 270 12.27 6.01 11.69
C SER A 270 13.01 5.21 12.76
N ALA A 271 13.77 4.18 12.38
CA ALA A 271 14.63 3.45 13.30
C ALA A 271 15.65 4.39 13.98
N SER A 272 16.26 5.30 13.24
CA SER A 272 17.17 6.31 13.80
C SER A 272 16.49 7.29 14.75
N CYS A 273 15.30 7.78 14.40
CA CYS A 273 14.48 8.62 15.28
C CYS A 273 14.15 7.90 16.59
N ILE A 274 13.69 6.66 16.53
CA ILE A 274 13.34 5.85 17.70
C ILE A 274 14.54 5.65 18.62
N GLN A 275 15.72 5.40 18.05
CA GLN A 275 16.97 5.26 18.79
C GLN A 275 17.30 6.52 19.58
N CYS A 276 17.28 7.67 18.91
CA CYS A 276 17.53 8.97 19.53
C CYS A 276 16.48 9.31 20.60
N LEU A 277 15.20 9.13 20.30
CA LEU A 277 14.11 9.39 21.25
C LEU A 277 14.16 8.46 22.47
N SER A 278 14.52 7.19 22.26
CA SER A 278 14.71 6.24 23.36
C SER A 278 15.85 6.67 24.26
N LEU A 279 16.97 7.13 23.71
CA LEU A 279 18.09 7.68 24.46
C LEU A 279 17.71 8.92 25.29
N LEU A 280 16.92 9.82 24.71
CA LEU A 280 16.51 11.07 25.36
C LEU A 280 15.48 10.83 26.47
N THR A 281 14.49 9.98 26.21
CA THR A 281 13.35 9.78 27.12
C THR A 281 13.64 8.76 28.20
N LYS A 282 14.47 7.73 27.90
CA LYS A 282 14.74 6.56 28.76
C LYS A 282 13.47 5.86 29.27
N ASN A 283 12.35 6.06 28.58
CA ASN A 283 11.04 5.55 28.96
C ASN A 283 10.34 5.02 27.71
N LYS A 284 9.89 3.77 27.77
CA LYS A 284 9.27 3.09 26.62
C LYS A 284 7.93 3.73 26.22
N GLY A 285 7.10 4.10 27.19
CA GLY A 285 5.81 4.75 26.92
C GLY A 285 5.99 6.09 26.20
N MET A 286 6.91 6.93 26.67
CA MET A 286 7.20 8.23 26.03
C MET A 286 7.83 8.06 24.66
N SER A 287 8.75 7.10 24.49
CA SER A 287 9.34 6.78 23.18
C SER A 287 8.28 6.34 22.18
N LEU A 288 7.35 5.48 22.60
CA LEU A 288 6.25 5.01 21.77
C LEU A 288 5.32 6.15 21.37
N MET A 289 4.94 7.02 22.31
CA MET A 289 4.07 8.17 22.05
C MET A 289 4.70 9.15 21.05
N LEU A 290 5.96 9.53 21.25
CA LEU A 290 6.68 10.44 20.36
C LEU A 290 6.89 9.84 18.96
N THR A 291 7.18 8.54 18.88
CA THR A 291 7.27 7.82 17.60
C THR A 291 5.92 7.75 16.89
N GLY A 292 4.83 7.53 17.62
CA GLY A 292 3.47 7.55 17.09
C GLY A 292 3.08 8.93 16.54
N LEU A 293 3.42 10.00 17.24
CA LEU A 293 3.20 11.38 16.76
C LEU A 293 3.99 11.67 15.48
N LEU A 294 5.25 11.22 15.40
CA LEU A 294 6.04 11.29 14.18
C LEU A 294 5.37 10.52 13.04
N PHE A 295 4.84 9.33 13.29
CA PHE A 295 4.12 8.56 12.28
C PHE A 295 2.87 9.29 11.79
N VAL A 296 2.05 9.86 12.69
CA VAL A 296 0.83 10.61 12.33
C VAL A 296 1.17 11.87 11.53
N PHE A 297 2.18 12.63 11.95
CA PHE A 297 2.66 13.80 11.22
C PHE A 297 3.08 13.42 9.79
N MET A 298 3.90 12.37 9.66
CA MET A 298 4.35 11.88 8.37
C MET A 298 3.18 11.38 7.52
N TYR A 299 2.22 10.64 8.09
CA TYR A 299 1.03 10.16 7.38
C TYR A 299 0.17 11.31 6.85
N THR A 300 0.02 12.38 7.63
CA THR A 300 -0.87 13.51 7.30
C THR A 300 -0.26 14.41 6.23
N TYR A 301 1.06 14.56 6.22
CA TYR A 301 1.76 15.51 5.34
C TYR A 301 2.51 14.85 4.18
N LEU A 302 2.85 13.56 4.27
CA LEU A 302 3.58 12.83 3.24
C LEU A 302 2.72 11.64 2.76
N HIS A 303 1.97 11.87 1.68
CA HIS A 303 1.38 10.76 0.94
C HIS A 303 2.48 9.85 0.38
N ILE A 304 2.23 8.55 0.29
CA ILE A 304 3.19 7.57 -0.23
C ILE A 304 3.63 7.91 -1.67
N GLU A 305 2.75 8.54 -2.46
CA GLU A 305 3.08 9.06 -3.80
C GLU A 305 4.09 10.20 -3.79
N THR A 306 4.27 10.88 -2.64
CA THR A 306 5.29 11.91 -2.44
C THR A 306 6.54 11.39 -1.73
N LEU A 307 6.48 10.20 -1.12
CA LEU A 307 7.58 9.63 -0.31
C LEU A 307 8.90 9.56 -1.10
N TRP A 308 8.81 9.26 -2.40
CA TRP A 308 9.96 9.18 -3.29
C TRP A 308 10.76 10.48 -3.35
N ALA A 309 10.10 11.64 -3.38
CA ALA A 309 10.74 12.95 -3.42
C ALA A 309 11.59 13.23 -2.16
N TYR A 310 11.27 12.56 -1.05
CA TYR A 310 11.96 12.71 0.23
C TYR A 310 12.91 11.55 0.55
N THR A 311 13.06 10.56 -0.34
CA THR A 311 13.90 9.38 -0.11
C THR A 311 15.32 9.78 0.32
N SER A 312 15.97 10.66 -0.44
CA SER A 312 17.31 11.15 -0.12
C SER A 312 17.37 11.88 1.23
N LEU A 313 16.32 12.63 1.57
CA LEU A 313 16.22 13.32 2.86
C LEU A 313 16.08 12.34 4.02
N PHE A 314 15.39 11.20 3.84
CA PHE A 314 15.33 10.17 4.87
C PHE A 314 16.69 9.53 5.14
N PHE A 315 17.45 9.22 4.08
CA PHE A 315 18.80 8.67 4.24
C PHE A 315 19.74 9.68 4.93
N ILE A 316 19.76 10.94 4.48
CA ILE A 316 20.58 11.99 5.09
C ILE A 316 20.16 12.23 6.54
N GLY A 317 18.86 12.35 6.79
CA GLY A 317 18.30 12.56 8.12
C GLY A 317 18.66 11.43 9.09
N ALA A 318 18.60 10.17 8.64
CA ALA A 318 19.02 9.02 9.44
C ALA A 318 20.48 9.16 9.90
N ILE A 319 21.39 9.51 8.98
CA ILE A 319 22.82 9.70 9.26
C ILE A 319 23.02 10.86 10.25
N CYS A 320 22.37 12.00 10.02
CA CYS A 320 22.46 13.17 10.89
C CYS A 320 22.00 12.85 12.32
N ILE A 321 20.90 12.11 12.49
CA ILE A 321 20.37 11.73 13.80
C ILE A 321 21.38 10.85 14.56
N GLN A 322 22.01 9.89 13.88
CA GLN A 322 23.02 9.05 14.52
C GLN A 322 24.25 9.84 14.96
N PHE A 323 24.68 10.81 14.14
CA PHE A 323 25.78 11.70 14.49
C PHE A 323 25.46 12.56 15.72
N ILE A 324 24.27 13.17 15.77
CA ILE A 324 23.81 13.97 16.91
C ILE A 324 23.73 13.10 18.18
N SER A 325 23.20 11.88 18.07
CA SER A 325 23.10 10.93 19.19
C SER A 325 24.47 10.59 19.77
N CYS A 326 25.50 10.45 18.92
CA CYS A 326 26.87 10.22 19.35
C CYS A 326 27.48 11.41 20.10
N LEU A 327 27.19 12.65 19.65
CA LEU A 327 27.63 13.87 20.34
C LEU A 327 26.94 14.02 21.71
N TYR A 328 25.65 13.68 21.78
CA TYR A 328 24.90 13.69 23.03
C TYR A 328 25.46 12.70 24.05
N LEU A 329 25.82 11.48 23.60
CA LEU A 329 26.42 10.45 24.46
C LEU A 329 27.78 10.84 25.07
N GLU A 330 28.54 11.74 24.45
CA GLU A 330 29.78 12.26 25.03
C GLU A 330 29.55 13.22 26.18
N ARG A 331 28.46 13.99 26.11
CA ARG A 331 28.11 15.01 27.11
C ARG A 331 27.27 14.45 28.25
N LEU A 332 26.81 13.21 28.11
CA LEU A 332 26.04 12.50 29.12
C LEU A 332 26.94 12.08 30.28
N ASP A 333 26.86 12.85 31.37
CA ASP A 333 27.33 12.39 32.68
C ASP A 333 26.43 11.27 33.16
N LEU A 334 26.98 10.06 33.17
CA LEU A 334 26.33 8.84 33.65
C LEU A 334 26.95 8.49 34.99
N GLY A 335 26.68 9.34 35.98
CA GLY A 335 26.92 9.03 37.39
C GLY A 335 26.26 7.73 37.82
#